data_AF-A0AAE9Z4Y3-F1
#
_entry.id   AF-A0AAE9Z4Y3-F1
#
_cell.length_a   1.000
_cell.length_b   1.000
_cell.length_c   1.000
_cell.angle_alpha   90.00
_cell.angle_beta   90.00
_cell.angle_gamma   90.00
#
_symmetry.space_group_name_H-M   'P 1'
#
loop_
_entity.id
_entity.type
_entity.pdbx_description
1 polymer ?
#
loop_
_entity_poly.entity_id
_entity_poly.type
_entity_poly.pdbx_seq_one_letter_code
_entity_poly.pdbx_strand_id
1 'polypeptide(L)'
;MHQTLITKLIGIVRQKLKEQQLLPEHNQTTIMQILNESGVGGIGFQAMAELRAEVLAGLGIGLCPPGTLRQNLQGFLFDYDVFRPSELRYYFPADPEAEIFSNLTELGYILKTQVEEDEPIWRPKLMRRDTVKKKLAARDRVGSPEYLAYLSYRPMPPSKLTKH
;
A
#
# COMPACT_ATOMS: atom_id res chain seq x y z
N MET A 1 -5.63 -9.80 -17.35
CA MET A 1 -4.68 -8.72 -17.68
C MET A 1 -3.87 -8.27 -16.47
N HIS A 2 -4.48 -8.01 -15.31
CA HIS A 2 -3.77 -7.58 -14.08
C HIS A 2 -2.67 -8.55 -13.62
N GLN A 3 -2.97 -9.84 -13.55
CA GLN A 3 -2.02 -10.86 -13.09
C GLN A 3 -0.77 -10.99 -13.97
N THR A 4 -0.88 -10.75 -15.28
CA THR A 4 0.26 -10.76 -16.21
C THR A 4 1.21 -9.59 -15.96
N LEU A 5 0.68 -8.42 -15.58
CA LEU A 5 1.49 -7.24 -15.25
C LEU A 5 2.24 -7.47 -13.93
N ILE A 6 1.56 -7.98 -12.91
CA ILE A 6 2.12 -8.23 -11.58
C ILE A 6 3.25 -9.25 -11.64
N THR A 7 3.06 -10.36 -12.38
CA THR A 7 4.14 -11.35 -12.59
C THR A 7 5.37 -10.73 -13.27
N LYS A 8 5.18 -9.81 -14.24
CA LYS A 8 6.29 -9.09 -14.88
C LYS A 8 7.00 -8.16 -13.90
N LEU A 9 6.25 -7.41 -13.09
CA LEU A 9 6.81 -6.52 -12.06
C LEU A 9 7.61 -7.31 -11.02
N ILE A 10 7.09 -8.45 -10.56
CA ILE A 10 7.83 -9.37 -9.67
C ILE A 10 9.14 -9.82 -10.32
N GLY A 11 9.12 -10.18 -11.60
CA GLY A 11 10.32 -10.55 -12.36
C GLY A 11 11.36 -9.43 -12.42
N ILE A 12 10.92 -8.20 -12.71
CA ILE A 12 11.78 -7.00 -12.75
C ILE A 12 12.39 -6.74 -11.37
N VAL A 13 11.57 -6.73 -10.32
CA VAL A 13 12.03 -6.49 -8.95
C VAL A 13 13.03 -7.56 -8.52
N ARG A 14 12.72 -8.84 -8.74
CA ARG A 14 13.63 -9.95 -8.38
C ARG A 14 14.97 -9.83 -9.10
N GLN A 15 14.96 -9.51 -10.39
CA GLN A 15 16.18 -9.32 -11.17
C GLN A 15 16.99 -8.13 -10.64
N LYS A 16 16.35 -6.99 -10.38
CA LYS A 16 17.00 -5.80 -9.84
C LYS A 16 17.57 -6.02 -8.45
N LEU A 17 16.85 -6.69 -7.56
CA LEU A 17 17.37 -7.03 -6.23
C LEU A 17 18.60 -7.94 -6.35
N LYS A 18 18.61 -8.88 -7.29
CA LYS A 18 19.77 -9.76 -7.54
C LYS A 18 20.99 -9.00 -8.06
N GLU A 19 20.80 -8.06 -9.00
CA GLU A 19 21.87 -7.21 -9.55
C GLU A 19 22.58 -6.37 -8.46
N GLN A 20 21.87 -6.07 -7.38
CA GLN A 20 22.33 -5.14 -6.35
C GLN A 20 22.88 -5.82 -5.09
N GLN A 21 22.89 -7.15 -5.01
CA GLN A 21 23.34 -7.91 -3.83
C GLN A 21 24.78 -7.62 -3.40
N LEU A 22 25.63 -7.21 -4.36
CA LEU A 22 27.04 -6.90 -4.11
C LEU A 22 27.29 -5.40 -3.88
N LEU A 23 26.25 -4.56 -3.98
CA LEU A 23 26.36 -3.13 -3.74
C LEU A 23 26.24 -2.82 -2.24
N PRO A 24 26.95 -1.80 -1.73
CA PRO A 24 26.70 -1.27 -0.39
C PRO A 24 25.23 -0.85 -0.22
N GLU A 25 24.65 -1.03 0.97
CA GLU A 25 23.22 -0.76 1.23
C GLU A 25 22.77 0.64 0.81
N HIS A 26 23.62 1.67 1.03
CA HIS A 26 23.32 3.05 0.65
C HIS A 26 23.22 3.29 -0.87
N ASN A 27 23.72 2.34 -1.67
CA ASN A 27 23.63 2.35 -3.14
C ASN A 27 22.53 1.42 -3.67
N GLN A 28 21.81 0.71 -2.79
CA GLN A 28 20.73 -0.18 -3.20
C GLN A 28 19.42 0.61 -3.35
N THR A 29 18.71 0.32 -4.44
CA THR A 29 17.36 0.83 -4.67
C THR A 29 16.34 -0.04 -3.96
N THR A 30 15.38 0.62 -3.31
CA THR A 30 14.26 -0.04 -2.65
C THR A 30 13.28 -0.61 -3.69
N ILE A 31 12.45 -1.57 -3.27
CA ILE A 31 11.38 -2.12 -4.12
C ILE A 31 10.46 -1.00 -4.64
N MET A 32 10.13 0.00 -3.82
CA MET A 32 9.29 1.13 -4.22
C MET A 32 9.94 1.98 -5.31
N GLN A 33 11.26 2.22 -5.22
CA GLN A 33 12.01 2.92 -6.26
C GLN A 33 12.04 2.10 -7.56
N ILE A 34 12.31 0.80 -7.48
CA ILE A 34 12.31 -0.10 -8.64
C ILE A 34 10.93 -0.08 -9.35
N LEU A 35 9.83 -0.08 -8.58
CA LEU A 35 8.48 0.01 -9.13
C LEU A 35 8.24 1.36 -9.83
N ASN A 36 8.64 2.47 -9.22
CA ASN A 36 8.52 3.81 -9.82
C ASN A 36 9.34 3.93 -11.12
N GLU A 37 10.57 3.40 -11.14
CA GLU A 37 11.45 3.35 -12.31
C GLU A 37 10.90 2.45 -13.42
N SER A 38 10.10 1.44 -13.05
CA SER A 38 9.37 0.58 -14.00
C SER A 38 8.13 1.26 -14.59
N GLY A 39 7.90 2.54 -14.29
CA GLY A 39 6.78 3.34 -14.81
C GLY A 39 5.46 3.16 -14.06
N VAL A 40 5.47 2.49 -12.90
CA VAL A 40 4.27 2.37 -12.06
C VAL A 40 4.01 3.70 -11.38
N GLY A 41 2.85 4.31 -11.60
CA GLY A 41 2.43 5.54 -10.93
C GLY A 41 1.12 6.10 -11.48
N GLY A 42 0.58 7.13 -10.84
CA GLY A 42 -0.62 7.82 -11.30
C GLY A 42 -1.96 7.07 -11.14
N ILE A 43 -1.99 5.95 -10.39
CA ILE A 43 -3.18 5.08 -10.24
C ILE A 43 -3.94 5.25 -8.91
N GLY A 44 -3.55 6.21 -8.07
CA GLY A 44 -4.19 6.50 -6.77
C GLY A 44 -3.58 5.69 -5.61
N PHE A 45 -3.78 6.18 -4.38
CA PHE A 45 -3.09 5.67 -3.19
C PHE A 45 -3.42 4.20 -2.90
N GLN A 46 -4.72 3.85 -2.87
CA GLN A 46 -5.14 2.48 -2.62
C GLN A 46 -4.56 1.52 -3.68
N ALA A 47 -4.69 1.86 -4.97
CA ALA A 47 -4.21 0.99 -6.04
C ALA A 47 -2.68 0.85 -6.04
N MET A 48 -1.93 1.91 -5.74
CA MET A 48 -0.47 1.84 -5.55
C MET A 48 -0.11 0.93 -4.37
N ALA A 49 -0.84 1.04 -3.26
CA ALA A 49 -0.61 0.22 -2.07
C ALA A 49 -0.90 -1.26 -2.32
N GLU A 50 -2.00 -1.58 -2.99
CA GLU A 50 -2.37 -2.95 -3.38
C GLU A 50 -1.37 -3.55 -4.37
N LEU A 51 -0.95 -2.79 -5.39
CA LEU A 51 0.07 -3.23 -6.34
C LEU A 51 1.38 -3.59 -5.62
N ARG A 52 1.83 -2.73 -4.71
CA ARG A 52 3.01 -3.03 -3.87
C ARG A 52 2.79 -4.32 -3.08
N ALA A 53 1.60 -4.51 -2.51
CA ALA A 53 1.32 -5.69 -1.70
C ALA A 53 1.35 -6.98 -2.50
N GLU A 54 0.77 -7.00 -3.70
CA GLU A 54 0.83 -8.15 -4.60
C GLU A 54 2.28 -8.48 -5.01
N VAL A 55 3.09 -7.46 -5.29
CA VAL A 55 4.52 -7.65 -5.61
C VAL A 55 5.28 -8.24 -4.42
N LEU A 56 5.07 -7.71 -3.21
CA LEU A 56 5.72 -8.20 -1.99
C LEU A 56 5.30 -9.64 -1.66
N ALA A 57 4.02 -9.96 -1.81
CA ALA A 57 3.49 -11.31 -1.64
C ALA A 57 4.15 -12.30 -2.63
N GLY A 58 4.26 -11.92 -3.91
CA GLY A 58 4.95 -12.74 -4.92
C GLY A 58 6.45 -12.93 -4.68
N LEU A 59 7.06 -12.06 -3.88
CA LEU A 59 8.45 -12.20 -3.42
C LEU A 59 8.57 -12.94 -2.08
N GLY A 60 7.46 -13.24 -1.41
CA GLY A 60 7.43 -13.85 -0.08
C GLY A 60 7.86 -12.91 1.05
N ILE A 61 7.74 -11.60 0.86
CA ILE A 61 8.18 -10.57 1.81
C ILE A 61 6.98 -9.96 2.52
N GLY A 62 7.02 -9.89 3.85
CA GLY A 62 6.05 -9.13 4.64
C GLY A 62 4.67 -9.78 4.80
N LEU A 63 4.59 -11.10 4.63
CA LEU A 63 3.41 -11.89 5.02
C LEU A 63 3.42 -12.11 6.54
N CYS A 64 2.25 -12.06 7.17
CA CYS A 64 2.13 -12.48 8.56
C CYS A 64 2.45 -13.98 8.71
N PRO A 65 3.03 -14.41 9.85
CA PRO A 65 3.11 -15.82 10.17
C PRO A 65 1.72 -16.49 10.13
N PRO A 66 1.61 -17.75 9.68
CA PRO A 66 0.33 -18.44 9.58
C PRO A 66 -0.49 -18.36 10.87
N GLY A 67 -1.76 -17.97 10.76
CA GLY A 67 -2.69 -17.87 11.89
C GLY A 67 -2.55 -16.61 12.75
N THR A 68 -1.63 -15.69 12.45
CA THR A 68 -1.42 -14.47 13.27
C THR A 68 -2.09 -13.22 12.71
N LEU A 69 -2.56 -13.23 11.46
CA LEU A 69 -3.13 -12.04 10.79
C LEU A 69 -4.23 -11.38 11.61
N ARG A 70 -5.20 -12.16 12.11
CA ARG A 70 -6.32 -11.63 12.90
C ARG A 70 -5.85 -10.93 14.18
N GLN A 71 -4.91 -11.54 14.90
CA GLN A 71 -4.37 -10.99 16.14
C GLN A 71 -3.61 -9.68 15.86
N ASN A 72 -2.80 -9.65 14.81
CA ASN A 72 -2.08 -8.45 14.38
C ASN A 72 -3.06 -7.34 13.96
N LEU A 73 -4.13 -7.68 13.24
CA LEU A 73 -5.19 -6.74 12.89
C LEU A 73 -5.85 -6.16 14.14
N GLN A 74 -6.18 -6.97 15.15
CA GLN A 74 -6.74 -6.47 16.40
C GLN A 74 -5.80 -5.49 17.13
N GLY A 75 -4.49 -5.77 17.11
CA GLY A 75 -3.47 -4.83 17.60
C GLY A 75 -3.49 -3.50 16.84
N PHE A 76 -3.47 -3.55 15.51
CA PHE A 76 -3.57 -2.35 14.68
C PHE A 76 -4.86 -1.55 14.93
N LEU A 77 -6.00 -2.22 15.09
CA LEU A 77 -7.29 -1.58 15.37
C LEU A 77 -7.37 -0.92 16.74
N PHE A 78 -6.52 -1.32 17.69
CA PHE A 78 -6.43 -0.67 18.99
C PHE A 78 -5.81 0.73 18.86
N ASP A 79 -4.77 0.86 18.02
CA ASP A 79 -4.09 2.12 17.77
C ASP A 79 -4.84 3.01 16.75
N TYR A 80 -5.50 2.37 15.77
CA TYR A 80 -6.18 3.05 14.66
C TYR A 80 -7.61 2.54 14.48
N ASP A 81 -8.55 3.23 15.11
CA ASP A 81 -9.97 2.90 14.96
C ASP A 81 -10.60 3.44 13.66
N VAL A 82 -9.90 4.29 12.92
CA VAL A 82 -10.28 4.79 11.60
C VAL A 82 -9.05 4.93 10.73
N PHE A 83 -9.05 4.31 9.54
CA PHE A 83 -7.88 4.25 8.68
C PHE A 83 -8.23 4.05 7.20
N ARG A 84 -7.26 4.35 6.33
CA ARG A 84 -7.33 4.17 4.87
C ARG A 84 -6.70 2.83 4.48
N PRO A 85 -7.08 2.24 3.33
CA PRO A 85 -6.43 1.04 2.79
C PRO A 85 -4.91 1.17 2.66
N SER A 86 -4.41 2.31 2.17
CA SER A 86 -2.96 2.56 2.10
C SER A 86 -2.26 2.49 3.46
N GLU A 87 -2.89 3.00 4.51
CA GLU A 87 -2.36 2.96 5.87
C GLU A 87 -2.31 1.52 6.41
N LEU A 88 -3.32 0.72 6.09
CA LEU A 88 -3.36 -0.69 6.41
C LEU A 88 -2.22 -1.45 5.70
N ARG A 89 -1.97 -1.15 4.43
CA ARG A 89 -0.89 -1.76 3.64
C ARG A 89 0.53 -1.35 4.06
N TYR A 90 0.65 -0.31 4.87
CA TYR A 90 1.91 -0.01 5.53
C TYR A 90 2.25 -1.07 6.60
N TYR A 91 1.25 -1.50 7.38
CA TYR A 91 1.42 -2.50 8.45
C TYR A 91 1.25 -3.96 7.98
N PHE A 92 0.40 -4.20 6.98
CA PHE A 92 0.12 -5.51 6.38
C PHE A 92 0.58 -5.50 4.91
N PRO A 93 1.89 -5.54 4.68
CA PRO A 93 2.47 -5.18 3.41
C PRO A 93 2.27 -6.23 2.32
N ALA A 94 1.86 -7.46 2.64
CA ALA A 94 1.67 -8.50 1.63
C ALA A 94 0.50 -9.47 1.89
N ASP A 95 -0.15 -9.43 3.05
CA ASP A 95 -1.26 -10.34 3.35
C ASP A 95 -2.41 -10.21 2.32
N PRO A 96 -3.10 -11.29 1.94
CA PRO A 96 -4.11 -11.23 0.90
C PRO A 96 -5.24 -10.23 1.23
N GLU A 97 -5.60 -9.37 0.28
CA GLU A 97 -6.64 -8.33 0.48
C GLU A 97 -7.95 -8.95 0.99
N ALA A 98 -8.39 -10.03 0.36
CA ALA A 98 -9.61 -10.74 0.71
C ALA A 98 -9.60 -11.24 2.16
N GLU A 99 -8.45 -11.71 2.66
CA GLU A 99 -8.32 -12.22 4.02
C GLU A 99 -8.36 -11.10 5.05
N ILE A 100 -7.66 -9.99 4.76
CA ILE A 100 -7.73 -8.77 5.57
C ILE A 100 -9.16 -8.25 5.64
N PHE A 101 -9.85 -8.14 4.50
CA PHE A 101 -11.20 -7.59 4.41
C PHE A 101 -12.22 -8.48 5.12
N SER A 102 -12.08 -9.80 5.02
CA SER A 102 -12.90 -10.76 5.76
C SER A 102 -12.75 -10.55 7.26
N ASN A 103 -11.51 -10.51 7.76
CA ASN A 103 -11.24 -10.29 9.19
C ASN A 103 -11.77 -8.94 9.69
N LEU A 104 -11.54 -7.85 8.94
CA LEU A 104 -12.06 -6.53 9.31
C LEU A 104 -13.58 -6.50 9.39
N THR A 105 -14.26 -7.13 8.42
CA THR A 105 -15.73 -7.22 8.41
C THR A 105 -16.24 -7.99 9.62
N GLU A 106 -15.63 -9.12 9.95
CA GLU A 106 -15.95 -9.90 11.15
C GLU A 106 -15.69 -9.16 12.46
N LEU A 107 -14.69 -8.28 12.47
CA LEU A 107 -14.38 -7.38 13.61
C LEU A 107 -15.31 -6.17 13.66
N GLY A 108 -16.34 -6.10 12.82
CA GLY A 108 -17.38 -5.06 12.86
C GLY A 108 -17.01 -3.78 12.12
N TYR A 109 -15.98 -3.82 11.27
CA TYR A 109 -15.58 -2.70 10.42
C TYR A 109 -16.26 -2.75 9.06
N ILE A 110 -16.42 -1.58 8.44
CA ILE A 110 -16.94 -1.42 7.08
C ILE A 110 -16.06 -0.43 6.31
N LEU A 111 -15.92 -0.65 5.01
CA LEU A 111 -15.26 0.26 4.09
C LEU A 111 -16.31 1.22 3.48
N LYS A 112 -16.10 2.53 3.62
CA LYS A 112 -17.02 3.56 3.11
C LYS A 112 -16.27 4.71 2.45
N THR A 113 -16.68 5.07 1.23
CA THR A 113 -16.22 6.28 0.56
C THR A 113 -16.71 7.52 1.30
N GLN A 114 -15.84 8.51 1.45
CA GLN A 114 -16.18 9.85 1.91
C GLN A 114 -15.84 10.87 0.83
N VAL A 115 -16.72 11.84 0.59
CA VAL A 115 -16.56 12.83 -0.49
C VAL A 115 -15.27 13.66 -0.37
N GLU A 116 -14.76 13.85 0.85
CA GLU A 116 -13.58 14.68 1.14
C GLU A 116 -12.27 13.86 1.18
N GLU A 117 -12.34 12.55 0.95
CA GLU A 117 -11.18 11.65 1.03
C GLU A 117 -10.90 11.02 -0.33
N ASP A 118 -9.62 10.99 -0.72
CA ASP A 118 -9.17 10.36 -1.97
C ASP A 118 -9.24 8.82 -1.93
N GLU A 119 -9.41 8.25 -0.73
CA GLU A 119 -9.55 6.82 -0.51
C GLU A 119 -10.82 6.51 0.29
N PRO A 120 -11.41 5.32 0.12
CA PRO A 120 -12.42 4.86 1.06
C PRO A 120 -11.82 4.64 2.45
N ILE A 121 -12.65 4.72 3.48
CA ILE A 121 -12.22 4.66 4.88
C ILE A 121 -12.78 3.42 5.56
N TRP A 122 -11.89 2.66 6.20
CA TRP A 122 -12.27 1.63 7.17
C TRP A 122 -12.66 2.27 8.49
N ARG A 123 -13.84 1.90 8.98
CA ARG A 123 -14.37 2.40 10.26
C ARG A 123 -15.29 1.39 10.93
N PRO A 124 -15.53 1.47 12.25
CA PRO A 124 -16.56 0.70 12.91
C PRO A 124 -17.93 0.99 12.30
N LYS A 125 -18.74 -0.06 12.12
CA LYS A 125 -20.04 0.00 11.43
C LYS A 125 -20.97 1.08 11.94
N LEU A 126 -20.97 1.31 13.26
CA LEU A 126 -21.86 2.25 13.95
C LEU A 126 -21.26 3.65 14.13
N MET A 127 -20.02 3.89 13.70
CA MET A 127 -19.37 5.19 13.88
C MET A 127 -19.97 6.25 12.94
N ARG A 128 -20.32 7.41 13.50
CA ARG A 128 -20.89 8.54 12.75
C ARG A 128 -19.84 9.18 11.84
N ARG A 129 -20.28 9.66 10.68
CA ARG A 129 -19.39 10.29 9.67
C ARG A 129 -18.57 11.44 10.24
N ASP A 130 -19.17 12.31 11.05
CA ASP A 130 -18.46 13.45 11.64
C ASP A 130 -17.37 13.03 12.63
N THR A 131 -17.60 11.93 13.37
CA THR A 131 -16.58 11.36 14.26
C THR A 131 -15.39 10.83 13.46
N VAL A 132 -15.66 10.15 12.34
CA VAL A 132 -14.63 9.64 11.42
C VAL A 132 -13.78 10.81 10.90
N LYS A 133 -14.42 11.89 10.43
CA LYS A 133 -13.73 13.10 9.96
C LYS A 133 -12.83 13.71 11.03
N LYS A 134 -13.36 13.92 12.24
CA LYS A 134 -12.59 14.48 13.37
C LYS A 134 -11.37 13.61 13.71
N LYS A 135 -11.53 12.28 13.71
CA LYS A 135 -10.44 11.34 13.99
C LYS A 135 -9.36 11.37 12.92
N LEU A 136 -9.73 11.41 11.64
CA LEU A 136 -8.78 11.53 10.55
C LEU A 136 -8.03 12.87 10.57
N ALA A 137 -8.73 13.97 10.89
CA ALA A 137 -8.11 15.30 10.95
C ALA A 137 -7.19 15.50 12.17
N ALA A 138 -7.39 14.72 13.23
CA ALA A 138 -6.62 14.83 14.47
C ALA A 138 -5.28 14.08 14.42
N ARG A 139 -4.95 13.41 13.32
CA ARG A 139 -3.71 12.63 13.18
C ARG A 139 -3.11 12.78 11.80
N ASP A 140 -1.81 12.57 11.72
CA ASP A 140 -1.14 12.41 10.43
C ASP A 140 -1.52 11.07 9.78
N ARG A 141 -1.37 11.02 8.46
CA ARG A 141 -1.51 9.77 7.71
C ARG A 141 -0.39 8.82 8.10
N VAL A 142 -0.74 7.56 8.35
CA VAL A 142 0.22 6.51 8.66
C VAL A 142 1.08 6.19 7.44
N GLY A 143 2.39 6.15 7.65
CA GLY A 143 3.38 5.72 6.67
C GLY A 143 4.72 6.43 6.87
N SER A 144 5.80 5.83 6.36
CA SER A 144 7.07 6.55 6.25
C SER A 144 7.00 7.60 5.13
N PRO A 145 7.83 8.66 5.17
CA PRO A 145 7.89 9.64 4.09
C PRO A 145 8.12 9.01 2.71
N GLU A 146 8.98 7.99 2.63
CA GLU A 146 9.30 7.27 1.39
C GLU A 146 8.11 6.48 0.88
N TYR A 147 7.35 5.85 1.78
CA TYR A 147 6.11 5.14 1.43
C TYR A 147 5.06 6.10 0.89
N LEU A 148 4.84 7.24 1.55
CA LEU A 148 3.88 8.23 1.10
C LEU A 148 4.31 8.89 -0.23
N ALA A 149 5.60 9.11 -0.43
CA ALA A 149 6.16 9.58 -1.71
C ALA A 149 5.94 8.56 -2.82
N TYR A 150 6.10 7.27 -2.52
CA TYR A 150 5.77 6.18 -3.45
C TYR A 150 4.29 6.20 -3.84
N LEU A 151 3.37 6.27 -2.87
CA LEU A 151 1.92 6.26 -3.15
C LEU A 151 1.46 7.46 -3.99
N SER A 152 2.12 8.59 -3.83
CA SER A 152 1.83 9.83 -4.57
C SER A 152 2.62 9.97 -5.87
N TYR A 153 3.47 8.99 -6.23
CA TYR A 153 4.34 9.09 -7.38
C TYR A 153 3.55 9.25 -8.69
N ARG A 154 3.98 10.24 -9.48
CA ARG A 154 3.49 10.49 -10.83
C ARG A 154 4.71 10.47 -11.76
N PRO A 155 4.74 9.58 -12.77
CA PRO A 155 5.81 9.61 -13.76
C PRO A 155 5.75 10.95 -14.49
N MET A 156 6.90 11.62 -14.65
CA MET A 156 6.97 12.81 -15.49
C MET A 156 6.53 12.44 -16.91
N PRO A 157 5.69 13.26 -17.57
CA PRO A 157 5.38 13.03 -18.97
C PRO A 157 6.69 13.05 -19.76
N PRO A 158 6.87 12.15 -20.76
CA PRO A 158 8.08 12.14 -21.56
C PRO A 158 8.26 13.54 -22.15
N SER A 159 9.41 14.15 -21.86
CA SER A 159 9.77 15.46 -22.41
C SER A 159 9.56 15.41 -23.91
N LYS A 160 8.65 16.23 -24.43
CA LYS A 160 8.50 16.39 -25.88
C LYS A 160 9.86 16.87 -26.37
N LEU A 161 10.63 15.97 -26.98
CA LEU A 161 11.79 16.33 -27.78
C LEU A 161 11.25 17.15 -28.95
N THR A 162 11.18 18.47 -28.77
CA THR A 162 11.03 19.42 -29.87
C THR A 162 12.29 19.25 -30.72
N LYS A 163 12.18 18.45 -31.77
CA LYS A 163 13.14 18.47 -32.87
C LYS A 163 13.05 19.87 -33.48
N HIS A 164 14.07 20.68 -33.27
CA HIS A 164 14.32 21.89 -34.05
C HIS A 164 15.00 21.52 -35.36
#